data_AF-A0A1F4DG50-F1
#
_entry.id   AF-A0A1F4DG50-F1
#
_cell.length_a   1.000
_cell.length_b   1.000
_cell.length_c   1.000
_cell.angle_alpha   90.00
_cell.angle_beta   90.00
_cell.angle_gamma   90.00
#
_symmetry.space_group_name_H-M   'P 1'
#
loop_
_entity.id
_entity.type
_entity.pdbx_description
1 polymer ?
#
loop_
_entity_poly.entity_id
_entity_poly.type
_entity_poly.pdbx_seq_one_letter_code
_entity_poly.pdbx_strand_id
1 'polypeptide(L)'
;MELLLVLGVPFAGGIVLAFWGHRAFAPELNSGMSLLTLLAAAALTARVIADGPLLVWNENFFVDPFNVFLVALTAFVAFTTSLFSRPYMRIEAQTGKLSPNRLRLYHSMFQMFSFTMLLALLTNNVGILWVAMEAATLTTVLLVSLYRTPASLEAAWKYFILCGVGIAQALFGTILLYFAAEKVLGPGGTALLWTHLNDVKGELEPTVLGLAFVFLLVGYGTKVGLAPLHNWLPDAHAEGPTPISAVLSGLLLNVALYAVVRAKVLVEGALGTHFAGNLMMGFGLLSVVVAAFLLSRQKDIKRLFAYSSVEHMGLMTFAFGMGGALATFAGLLHMTVHSLTKSAIFFAVGHAAQKSGTQIMEDIKGLMESNPTIGWGL
;
A
#
# COMPACT_ATOMS: atom_id res chain seq x y z
N MET A 1 -0.21 21.20 -12.81
CA MET A 1 -1.64 20.88 -13.02
C MET A 1 -1.91 19.40 -12.76
N GLU A 2 -1.00 18.56 -13.22
CA GLU A 2 -0.95 17.10 -13.09
C GLU A 2 -1.08 16.64 -11.64
N LEU A 3 -0.30 17.19 -10.70
CA LEU A 3 -0.37 16.86 -9.27
C LEU A 3 -1.78 17.05 -8.70
N LEU A 4 -2.44 18.15 -9.10
CA LEU A 4 -3.81 18.48 -8.66
C LEU A 4 -4.81 17.46 -9.18
N LEU A 5 -4.60 16.91 -10.39
CA LEU A 5 -5.43 15.84 -10.93
C LEU A 5 -5.14 14.50 -10.24
N VAL A 6 -3.87 14.15 -10.00
CA VAL A 6 -3.49 12.89 -9.35
C VAL A 6 -4.12 12.77 -7.95
N LEU A 7 -4.19 13.86 -7.20
CA LEU A 7 -4.80 13.87 -5.86
C LEU A 7 -6.29 14.25 -5.88
N GLY A 8 -6.66 15.24 -6.68
CA GLY A 8 -8.01 15.79 -6.70
C GLY A 8 -9.04 14.85 -7.29
N VAL A 9 -8.70 14.07 -8.32
CA VAL A 9 -9.62 13.11 -8.95
C VAL A 9 -10.06 12.01 -7.97
N PRO A 10 -9.17 11.26 -7.29
CA PRO A 10 -9.61 10.24 -6.35
C PRO A 10 -10.25 10.85 -5.09
N PHE A 11 -9.84 12.03 -4.64
CA PHE A 11 -10.52 12.71 -3.53
C PHE A 11 -11.97 13.09 -3.87
N ALA A 12 -12.16 13.77 -5.00
CA ALA A 12 -13.50 14.12 -5.50
C ALA A 12 -14.32 12.86 -5.79
N GLY A 13 -13.69 11.82 -6.34
CA GLY A 13 -14.33 10.53 -6.57
C GLY A 13 -14.83 9.87 -5.31
N GLY A 14 -14.05 9.90 -4.24
CA GLY A 14 -14.46 9.42 -2.92
C GLY A 14 -15.73 10.12 -2.42
N ILE A 15 -15.81 11.44 -2.56
CA ILE A 15 -16.97 12.25 -2.16
C ILE A 15 -18.19 11.98 -3.05
N VAL A 16 -18.03 12.05 -4.37
CA VAL A 16 -19.12 11.83 -5.33
C VAL A 16 -19.71 10.43 -5.18
N LEU A 17 -18.86 9.41 -5.08
CA LEU A 17 -19.31 8.02 -4.89
C LEU A 17 -19.87 7.78 -3.48
N ALA A 18 -19.59 8.63 -2.49
CA ALA A 18 -20.26 8.56 -1.18
C ALA A 18 -21.76 8.90 -1.27
N PHE A 19 -22.17 9.72 -2.25
CA PHE A 19 -23.58 10.06 -2.47
C PHE A 19 -24.23 9.15 -3.51
N TRP A 20 -23.56 8.91 -4.65
CA TRP A 20 -24.13 8.21 -5.80
C TRP A 20 -23.60 6.78 -6.03
N GLY A 21 -22.72 6.27 -5.17
CA GLY A 21 -22.08 4.96 -5.35
C GLY A 21 -22.99 3.72 -5.30
N HIS A 22 -24.29 3.91 -5.05
CA HIS A 22 -25.30 2.85 -5.12
C HIS A 22 -25.95 2.73 -6.51
N ARG A 23 -25.70 3.68 -7.42
CA ARG A 23 -26.32 3.75 -8.74
C ARG A 23 -25.63 2.80 -9.72
N ALA A 24 -26.35 2.40 -10.77
CA ALA A 24 -25.84 1.48 -11.78
C ALA A 24 -24.60 1.99 -12.53
N PHE A 25 -24.43 3.31 -12.66
CA PHE A 25 -23.27 3.93 -13.34
C PHE A 25 -22.04 4.13 -12.42
N ALA A 26 -22.16 3.84 -11.12
CA ALA A 26 -21.08 4.06 -10.16
C ALA A 26 -19.79 3.28 -10.48
N PRO A 27 -19.83 2.01 -10.93
CA PRO A 27 -18.64 1.29 -11.35
C PRO A 27 -17.96 1.93 -12.56
N GLU A 28 -18.74 2.48 -13.50
CA GLU A 28 -18.25 3.16 -14.69
C GLU A 28 -17.51 4.44 -14.30
N LEU A 29 -18.15 5.25 -13.45
CA LEU A 29 -17.57 6.47 -12.89
C LEU A 29 -16.29 6.19 -12.10
N ASN A 30 -16.29 5.14 -11.28
CA ASN A 30 -15.13 4.72 -10.49
C ASN A 30 -13.92 4.46 -11.38
N SER A 31 -14.06 3.65 -12.44
CA SER A 31 -12.90 3.41 -13.32
C SER A 31 -12.60 4.57 -14.26
N GLY A 32 -13.57 5.43 -14.59
CA GLY A 32 -13.32 6.67 -15.31
C GLY A 32 -12.42 7.59 -14.49
N MET A 33 -12.70 7.76 -13.20
CA MET A 33 -11.84 8.49 -12.27
C MET A 33 -10.46 7.84 -12.12
N SER A 34 -10.39 6.51 -11.95
CA SER A 34 -9.09 5.82 -11.88
C SER A 34 -8.28 5.91 -13.19
N LEU A 35 -8.93 5.94 -14.35
CA LEU A 35 -8.26 6.16 -15.64
C LEU A 35 -7.69 7.59 -15.72
N LEU A 36 -8.48 8.60 -15.33
CA LEU A 36 -8.00 9.98 -15.28
C LEU A 36 -6.81 10.13 -14.33
N THR A 37 -6.85 9.49 -13.16
CA THR A 37 -5.72 9.45 -12.23
C THR A 37 -4.50 8.79 -12.86
N LEU A 38 -4.66 7.68 -13.59
CA LEU A 38 -3.57 7.01 -14.32
C LEU A 38 -2.96 7.91 -15.41
N LEU A 39 -3.79 8.57 -16.21
CA LEU A 39 -3.32 9.50 -17.24
C LEU A 39 -2.57 10.69 -16.63
N ALA A 40 -3.09 11.24 -15.52
CA ALA A 40 -2.43 12.31 -14.79
C ALA A 40 -1.10 11.85 -14.16
N ALA A 41 -1.06 10.62 -13.62
CA ALA A 41 0.16 10.02 -13.08
C ALA A 41 1.21 9.81 -14.18
N ALA A 42 0.80 9.30 -15.36
CA ALA A 42 1.69 9.12 -16.51
C ALA A 42 2.25 10.46 -17.02
N ALA A 43 1.42 11.50 -17.09
CA ALA A 43 1.85 12.85 -17.44
C ALA A 43 2.84 13.42 -16.40
N LEU A 44 2.57 13.21 -15.11
CA LEU A 44 3.48 13.59 -14.03
C LEU A 44 4.83 12.85 -14.14
N THR A 45 4.82 11.55 -14.43
CA THR A 45 6.02 10.75 -14.68
C THR A 45 6.82 11.28 -15.86
N ALA A 46 6.17 11.55 -17.00
CA ALA A 46 6.83 12.09 -18.18
C ALA A 46 7.51 13.44 -17.88
N ARG A 47 6.84 14.29 -17.10
CA ARG A 47 7.39 15.57 -16.66
C ARG A 47 8.61 15.41 -15.76
N VAL A 48 8.57 14.52 -14.77
CA VAL A 48 9.72 14.29 -13.88
C VAL A 48 10.91 13.69 -14.63
N ILE A 49 10.66 12.85 -15.64
CA ILE A 49 11.73 12.33 -16.52
C ILE A 49 12.37 13.44 -17.36
N ALA A 50 11.56 14.39 -17.86
CA ALA A 50 12.05 15.47 -18.71
C ALA A 50 12.73 16.61 -17.93
N ASP A 51 12.11 17.04 -16.83
CA ASP A 51 12.48 18.27 -16.11
C ASP A 51 13.23 18.00 -14.79
N GLY A 52 13.26 16.74 -14.33
CA GLY A 52 13.82 16.35 -13.03
C GLY A 52 12.82 16.47 -11.87
N PRO A 53 13.31 16.41 -10.60
CA PRO A 53 12.46 16.49 -9.42
C PRO A 53 11.68 17.81 -9.32
N LEU A 54 10.46 17.74 -8.81
CA LEU A 54 9.54 18.88 -8.71
C LEU A 54 9.18 19.18 -7.26
N LEU A 55 9.24 20.46 -6.88
CA LEU A 55 8.67 20.99 -5.64
C LEU A 55 7.43 21.82 -5.98
N VAL A 56 6.31 21.53 -5.31
CA VAL A 56 5.01 22.15 -5.62
C VAL A 56 4.32 22.62 -4.34
N TRP A 57 3.51 23.70 -4.47
CA TRP A 57 2.70 24.30 -3.40
C TRP A 57 3.50 24.60 -2.12
N ASN A 58 4.46 25.51 -2.23
CA ASN A 58 5.33 25.92 -1.13
C ASN A 58 6.03 24.73 -0.48
N GLU A 59 6.62 23.86 -1.32
CA GLU A 59 7.41 22.70 -0.91
C GLU A 59 6.66 21.59 -0.16
N ASN A 60 5.34 21.68 0.00
CA ASN A 60 4.55 20.65 0.68
C ASN A 60 4.50 19.34 -0.11
N PHE A 61 4.74 19.38 -1.41
CA PHE A 61 4.79 18.22 -2.28
C PHE A 61 6.12 18.17 -3.00
N PHE A 62 6.72 16.98 -2.98
CA PHE A 62 8.00 16.70 -3.60
C PHE A 62 7.85 15.45 -4.46
N VAL A 63 8.12 15.58 -5.75
CA VAL A 63 8.00 14.49 -6.72
C VAL A 63 9.36 14.23 -7.32
N ASP A 64 9.89 13.02 -7.13
CA ASP A 64 11.19 12.61 -7.61
C ASP A 64 11.10 11.28 -8.37
N PRO A 65 12.20 10.81 -9.00
CA PRO A 65 12.17 9.57 -9.78
C PRO A 65 11.73 8.34 -8.98
N PHE A 66 11.94 8.31 -7.66
CA PHE A 66 11.58 7.17 -6.82
C PHE A 66 10.08 7.14 -6.55
N ASN A 67 9.48 8.24 -6.08
CA ASN A 67 8.06 8.24 -5.77
C ASN A 67 7.17 8.31 -7.01
N VAL A 68 7.60 8.96 -8.10
CA VAL A 68 6.77 9.08 -9.32
C VAL A 68 6.58 7.72 -10.00
N PHE A 69 7.59 6.85 -9.92
CA PHE A 69 7.50 5.46 -10.34
C PHE A 69 6.43 4.71 -9.54
N LEU A 70 6.41 4.86 -8.22
CA LEU A 70 5.39 4.25 -7.35
C LEU A 70 4.00 4.84 -7.57
N VAL A 71 3.90 6.14 -7.87
CA VAL A 71 2.64 6.82 -8.21
C VAL A 71 2.04 6.24 -9.48
N ALA A 72 2.84 6.05 -10.53
CA ALA A 72 2.39 5.44 -11.77
C ALA A 72 1.94 3.98 -11.57
N LEU A 73 2.73 3.19 -10.84
CA LEU A 73 2.40 1.80 -10.52
C LEU A 73 1.11 1.69 -9.69
N THR A 74 0.96 2.56 -8.68
CA THR A 74 -0.22 2.66 -7.82
C THR A 74 -1.47 3.00 -8.65
N ALA A 75 -1.38 4.01 -9.51
CA ALA A 75 -2.50 4.43 -10.36
C ALA A 75 -2.86 3.35 -11.38
N PHE A 76 -1.88 2.63 -11.93
CA PHE A 76 -2.10 1.55 -12.88
C PHE A 76 -2.85 0.37 -12.23
N VAL A 77 -2.38 -0.08 -11.06
CA VAL A 77 -3.05 -1.17 -10.33
C VAL A 77 -4.43 -0.74 -9.84
N ALA A 78 -4.60 0.51 -9.39
CA ALA A 78 -5.92 1.03 -9.02
C ALA A 78 -6.88 1.04 -10.22
N PHE A 79 -6.43 1.46 -11.41
CA PHE A 79 -7.24 1.44 -12.62
C PHE A 79 -7.63 0.02 -13.04
N THR A 80 -6.66 -0.89 -13.18
CA THR A 80 -6.95 -2.28 -13.57
C THR A 80 -7.86 -2.98 -12.54
N THR A 81 -7.64 -2.75 -11.25
CA THR A 81 -8.53 -3.26 -10.20
C THR A 81 -9.93 -2.66 -10.28
N SER A 82 -10.05 -1.37 -10.59
CA SER A 82 -11.35 -0.73 -10.75
C SER A 82 -12.13 -1.36 -11.92
N LEU A 83 -11.47 -1.75 -13.02
CA LEU A 83 -12.10 -2.46 -14.13
C LEU A 83 -12.57 -3.86 -13.71
N PHE A 84 -11.71 -4.63 -13.03
CA PHE A 84 -12.06 -5.93 -12.47
C PHE A 84 -13.21 -5.86 -11.46
N SER A 85 -13.26 -4.81 -10.65
CA SER A 85 -14.31 -4.62 -9.64
C SER A 85 -15.70 -4.49 -10.24
N ARG A 86 -15.83 -3.99 -11.47
CA ARG A 86 -17.14 -3.73 -12.12
C ARG A 86 -18.02 -4.99 -12.23
N PRO A 87 -17.58 -6.08 -12.90
CA PRO A 87 -18.35 -7.32 -12.94
C PRO A 87 -18.37 -8.02 -11.58
N TYR A 88 -17.26 -8.01 -10.84
CA TYR A 88 -17.14 -8.72 -9.56
C TYR A 88 -18.18 -8.24 -8.54
N MET A 89 -18.27 -6.93 -8.32
CA MET A 89 -19.19 -6.34 -7.33
C MET A 89 -20.65 -6.44 -7.76
N ARG A 90 -20.92 -6.49 -9.08
CA ARG A 90 -22.26 -6.72 -9.62
C ARG A 90 -22.76 -8.13 -9.29
N ILE A 91 -21.90 -9.14 -9.42
CA ILE A 91 -22.21 -10.53 -9.05
C ILE A 91 -22.45 -10.64 -7.55
N GLU A 92 -21.61 -10.00 -6.72
CA GLU A 92 -21.80 -9.97 -5.25
C GLU A 92 -23.12 -9.30 -4.84
N ALA A 93 -23.56 -8.26 -5.57
CA ALA A 93 -24.86 -7.63 -5.34
C ALA A 93 -26.04 -8.52 -5.78
N GLN A 94 -25.93 -9.16 -6.96
CA GLN A 94 -26.97 -10.06 -7.49
C GLN A 94 -27.16 -11.33 -6.64
N THR A 95 -26.08 -11.82 -6.03
CA THR A 95 -26.12 -12.97 -5.10
C THR A 95 -26.61 -12.59 -3.70
N GLY A 96 -26.97 -11.32 -3.46
CA GLY A 96 -27.50 -10.85 -2.18
C GLY A 96 -26.47 -10.64 -1.08
N LYS A 97 -25.17 -10.81 -1.37
CA LYS A 97 -24.08 -10.61 -0.39
C LYS A 97 -23.84 -9.14 -0.06
N LEU A 98 -24.20 -8.23 -0.98
CA LEU A 98 -24.00 -6.79 -0.83
C LEU A 98 -25.28 -6.00 -1.04
N SER A 99 -25.56 -5.08 -0.10
CA SER A 99 -26.64 -4.12 -0.22
C SER A 99 -26.20 -2.85 -0.99
N PRO A 100 -27.14 -2.06 -1.53
CA PRO A 100 -26.82 -0.80 -2.23
C PRO A 100 -25.99 0.18 -1.38
N ASN A 101 -26.27 0.25 -0.08
CA ASN A 101 -25.50 1.09 0.86
C ASN A 101 -24.05 0.62 1.02
N ARG A 102 -23.80 -0.69 0.93
CA ARG A 102 -22.45 -1.26 0.99
C ARG A 102 -21.69 -1.03 -0.31
N LEU A 103 -22.35 -1.10 -1.47
CA LEU A 103 -21.74 -0.71 -2.75
C LEU A 103 -21.27 0.76 -2.75
N ARG A 104 -22.08 1.64 -2.17
CA ARG A 104 -21.72 3.04 -1.98
C ARG A 104 -20.48 3.20 -1.11
N LEU A 105 -20.40 2.49 0.01
CA LEU A 105 -19.22 2.46 0.87
C LEU A 105 -17.99 1.95 0.10
N TYR A 106 -18.14 0.86 -0.65
CA TYR A 106 -17.05 0.27 -1.44
C TYR A 106 -16.46 1.27 -2.43
N HIS A 107 -17.29 1.85 -3.30
CA HIS A 107 -16.81 2.76 -4.35
C HIS A 107 -16.21 4.05 -3.77
N SER A 108 -16.82 4.61 -2.73
CA SER A 108 -16.27 5.78 -2.04
C SER A 108 -14.93 5.48 -1.38
N MET A 109 -14.84 4.40 -0.59
CA MET A 109 -13.63 4.06 0.15
C MET A 109 -12.51 3.57 -0.77
N PHE A 110 -12.83 2.98 -1.93
CA PHE A 110 -11.83 2.62 -2.94
C PHE A 110 -11.08 3.85 -3.48
N GLN A 111 -11.82 4.92 -3.79
CA GLN A 111 -11.21 6.17 -4.25
C GLN A 111 -10.52 6.92 -3.12
N MET A 112 -11.10 6.96 -1.91
CA MET A 112 -10.43 7.54 -0.75
C MET A 112 -9.14 6.81 -0.38
N PHE A 113 -9.13 5.48 -0.44
CA PHE A 113 -7.92 4.68 -0.26
C PHE A 113 -6.86 5.06 -1.31
N SER A 114 -7.24 5.09 -2.59
CA SER A 114 -6.35 5.48 -3.68
C SER A 114 -5.77 6.89 -3.47
N PHE A 115 -6.61 7.85 -3.04
CA PHE A 115 -6.19 9.20 -2.67
C PHE A 115 -5.15 9.18 -1.54
N THR A 116 -5.40 8.46 -0.45
CA THR A 116 -4.48 8.41 0.69
C THR A 116 -3.14 7.77 0.32
N MET A 117 -3.13 6.74 -0.53
CA MET A 117 -1.88 6.14 -1.02
C MET A 117 -1.07 7.12 -1.87
N LEU A 118 -1.73 7.85 -2.76
CA LEU A 118 -1.07 8.85 -3.62
C LEU A 118 -0.59 10.07 -2.80
N LEU A 119 -1.37 10.49 -1.81
CA LEU A 119 -0.97 11.57 -0.89
C LEU A 119 0.29 11.18 -0.11
N ALA A 120 0.36 9.95 0.41
CA ALA A 120 1.54 9.45 1.13
C ALA A 120 2.80 9.41 0.25
N LEU A 121 2.67 9.14 -1.06
CA LEU A 121 3.79 9.11 -1.99
C LEU A 121 4.28 10.52 -2.39
N LEU A 122 3.35 11.46 -2.56
CA LEU A 122 3.62 12.78 -3.14
C LEU A 122 3.94 13.87 -2.10
N THR A 123 3.50 13.69 -0.84
CA THR A 123 3.79 14.64 0.23
C THR A 123 5.29 14.70 0.52
N ASN A 124 5.82 15.91 0.66
CA ASN A 124 7.17 16.13 1.16
C ASN A 124 7.22 16.05 2.69
N ASN A 125 6.10 16.33 3.37
CA ASN A 125 6.05 16.35 4.82
C ASN A 125 5.85 14.93 5.40
N VAL A 126 6.79 14.47 6.23
CA VAL A 126 6.78 13.13 6.86
C VAL A 126 5.60 12.97 7.83
N GLY A 127 5.17 14.04 8.49
CA GLY A 127 3.96 14.04 9.31
C GLY A 127 2.69 13.84 8.48
N ILE A 128 2.58 14.48 7.32
CA ILE A 128 1.46 14.25 6.39
C ILE A 128 1.52 12.84 5.81
N LEU A 129 2.71 12.29 5.54
CA LEU A 129 2.88 10.89 5.13
C LEU A 129 2.27 9.96 6.18
N TRP A 130 2.57 10.19 7.47
CA TRP A 130 1.96 9.45 8.56
C TRP A 130 0.44 9.58 8.58
N VAL A 131 -0.11 10.80 8.47
CA VAL A 131 -1.57 11.03 8.44
C VAL A 131 -2.21 10.28 7.27
N ALA A 132 -1.59 10.32 6.09
CA ALA A 132 -2.08 9.62 4.91
C ALA A 132 -2.05 8.10 5.09
N MET A 133 -1.01 7.56 5.72
CA MET A 133 -0.91 6.12 6.03
C MET A 133 -1.96 5.66 7.05
N GLU A 134 -2.32 6.50 8.02
CA GLU A 134 -3.40 6.18 8.96
C GLU A 134 -4.78 6.31 8.32
N ALA A 135 -4.99 7.33 7.50
CA ALA A 135 -6.21 7.47 6.72
C ALA A 135 -6.40 6.24 5.80
N ALA A 136 -5.33 5.72 5.21
CA ALA A 136 -5.35 4.46 4.46
C ALA A 136 -5.71 3.25 5.34
N THR A 137 -5.33 3.22 6.63
CA THR A 137 -5.83 2.23 7.61
C THR A 137 -7.34 2.31 7.69
N LEU A 138 -7.88 3.50 7.98
CA LEU A 138 -9.30 3.70 8.23
C LEU A 138 -10.16 3.33 7.01
N THR A 139 -9.74 3.74 5.80
CA THR A 139 -10.45 3.36 4.56
C THR A 139 -10.41 1.85 4.35
N THR A 140 -9.28 1.20 4.64
CA THR A 140 -9.12 -0.25 4.47
C THR A 140 -9.96 -1.04 5.48
N VAL A 141 -10.05 -0.61 6.74
CA VAL A 141 -10.92 -1.25 7.75
C VAL A 141 -12.37 -1.30 7.26
N LEU A 142 -12.86 -0.21 6.67
CA LEU A 142 -14.22 -0.12 6.10
C LEU A 142 -14.40 -1.02 4.88
N LEU A 143 -13.35 -1.22 4.09
CA LEU A 143 -13.36 -2.10 2.92
C LEU A 143 -13.26 -3.59 3.28
N VAL A 144 -12.45 -3.96 4.28
CA VAL A 144 -12.33 -5.35 4.76
C VAL A 144 -13.61 -5.79 5.45
N SER A 145 -14.24 -4.90 6.23
CA SER A 145 -15.51 -5.17 6.91
C SER A 145 -16.75 -5.12 6.01
N LEU A 146 -16.60 -5.05 4.68
CA LEU A 146 -17.69 -4.79 3.75
C LEU A 146 -18.80 -5.85 3.82
N TYR A 147 -18.44 -7.13 3.92
CA TYR A 147 -19.41 -8.24 3.95
C TYR A 147 -20.18 -8.34 5.27
N ARG A 148 -19.64 -7.79 6.37
CA ARG A 148 -20.25 -7.81 7.72
C ARG A 148 -20.55 -9.22 8.26
N THR A 149 -19.79 -10.22 7.85
CA THR A 149 -19.74 -11.53 8.50
C THR A 149 -18.91 -11.45 9.79
N PRO A 150 -19.11 -12.34 10.77
CA PRO A 150 -18.28 -12.37 11.99
C PRO A 150 -16.78 -12.42 11.68
N ALA A 151 -16.38 -13.26 10.73
CA ALA A 151 -14.99 -13.37 10.28
C ALA A 151 -14.45 -12.08 9.65
N SER A 152 -15.23 -11.42 8.77
CA SER A 152 -14.82 -10.13 8.17
C SER A 152 -14.71 -8.99 9.19
N LEU A 153 -15.55 -9.00 10.23
CA LEU A 153 -15.49 -8.02 11.31
C LEU A 153 -14.28 -8.27 12.21
N GLU A 154 -14.00 -9.54 12.53
CA GLU A 154 -12.81 -9.94 13.27
C GLU A 154 -11.53 -9.55 12.52
N ALA A 155 -11.45 -9.85 11.22
CA ALA A 155 -10.31 -9.49 10.38
C ALA A 155 -10.11 -7.97 10.31
N ALA A 156 -11.19 -7.20 10.12
CA ALA A 156 -11.13 -5.74 10.12
C ALA A 156 -10.70 -5.17 11.47
N TRP A 157 -11.14 -5.77 12.58
CA TRP A 157 -10.76 -5.36 13.93
C TRP A 157 -9.30 -5.67 14.26
N LYS A 158 -8.82 -6.88 13.92
CA LYS A 158 -7.41 -7.26 14.01
C LYS A 158 -6.54 -6.31 13.18
N TYR A 159 -6.97 -6.01 11.96
CA TYR A 159 -6.28 -5.06 11.09
C TYR A 159 -6.20 -3.68 11.72
N PHE A 160 -7.33 -3.15 12.20
CA PHE A 160 -7.38 -1.84 12.85
C PHE A 160 -6.44 -1.74 14.05
N ILE A 161 -6.47 -2.72 14.96
CA ILE A 161 -5.64 -2.71 16.16
C ILE A 161 -4.16 -2.87 15.79
N LEU A 162 -3.80 -3.90 15.02
CA LEU A 162 -2.40 -4.19 14.74
C LEU A 162 -1.76 -3.05 13.93
N CYS A 163 -2.42 -2.60 12.86
CA CYS A 163 -1.90 -1.48 12.07
C CYS A 163 -1.99 -0.15 12.81
N GLY A 164 -3.02 0.10 13.63
CA GLY A 164 -3.14 1.32 14.42
C GLY A 164 -2.05 1.42 15.49
N VAL A 165 -1.76 0.34 16.20
CA VAL A 165 -0.62 0.28 17.15
C VAL A 165 0.70 0.47 16.40
N GLY A 166 0.89 -0.18 15.24
CA GLY A 166 2.07 0.03 14.40
C GLY A 166 2.23 1.50 13.99
N ILE A 167 1.21 2.10 13.40
CA ILE A 167 1.23 3.51 12.99
C ILE A 167 1.42 4.44 14.20
N ALA A 168 0.92 4.13 15.39
CA ALA A 168 1.24 4.88 16.60
C ALA A 168 2.75 4.82 16.96
N GLN A 169 3.41 3.69 16.75
CA GLN A 169 4.87 3.60 16.86
C GLN A 169 5.56 4.47 15.80
N ALA A 170 5.09 4.45 14.54
CA ALA A 170 5.62 5.32 13.50
C ALA A 170 5.42 6.81 13.83
N LEU A 171 4.32 7.18 14.50
CA LEU A 171 4.11 8.55 14.98
C LEU A 171 5.18 8.94 15.98
N PHE A 172 5.45 8.06 16.96
CA PHE A 172 6.48 8.31 17.95
C PHE A 172 7.86 8.49 17.32
N GLY A 173 8.21 7.64 16.33
CA GLY A 173 9.43 7.81 15.53
C GLY A 173 9.46 9.13 14.75
N THR A 174 8.31 9.58 14.22
CA THR A 174 8.18 10.88 13.52
C THR A 174 8.35 12.06 14.48
N ILE A 175 7.86 11.94 15.72
CA ILE A 175 8.07 12.96 16.77
C ILE A 175 9.55 13.05 17.15
N LEU A 176 10.24 11.91 17.28
CA LEU A 176 11.69 11.90 17.53
C LEU A 176 12.48 12.54 16.38
N LEU A 177 12.07 12.25 15.14
CA LEU A 177 12.64 12.88 13.95
C LEU A 177 12.43 14.40 13.96
N TYR A 178 11.22 14.87 14.28
CA TYR A 178 10.93 16.29 14.44
C TYR A 178 11.81 16.92 15.52
N PHE A 179 11.93 16.29 16.69
CA PHE A 179 12.75 16.80 17.79
C PHE A 179 14.22 16.94 17.43
N ALA A 180 14.78 16.00 16.64
CA ALA A 180 16.14 16.12 16.13
C ALA A 180 16.26 17.25 15.09
N ALA A 181 15.29 17.35 14.19
CA ALA A 181 15.28 18.32 13.09
C ALA A 181 15.08 19.76 13.56
N GLU A 182 14.17 20.00 14.52
CA GLU A 182 13.86 21.32 15.07
C GLU A 182 15.10 21.99 15.70
N LYS A 183 16.01 21.20 16.29
CA LYS A 183 17.27 21.73 16.85
C LYS A 183 18.20 22.32 15.81
N VAL A 184 18.12 21.84 14.56
CA VAL A 184 19.02 22.23 13.46
C VAL A 184 18.33 23.25 12.55
N LEU A 185 17.11 22.95 12.11
CA LEU A 185 16.32 23.76 11.18
C LEU A 185 15.55 24.91 11.87
N GLY A 186 15.51 24.90 13.21
CA GLY A 186 14.76 25.85 14.01
C GLY A 186 13.26 25.54 14.10
N PRO A 187 12.52 26.32 14.92
CA PRO A 187 11.08 26.19 15.03
C PRO A 187 10.41 26.70 13.75
N GLY A 188 9.75 25.80 13.03
CA GLY A 188 9.04 26.11 11.79
C GLY A 188 8.42 24.85 11.20
N GLY A 189 7.27 24.99 10.54
CA GLY A 189 6.56 23.86 9.91
C GLY A 189 7.35 23.14 8.80
N THR A 190 8.55 23.59 8.49
CA THR A 190 9.49 23.02 7.51
C THR A 190 10.36 21.89 8.07
N ALA A 191 10.46 21.73 9.40
CA ALA A 191 11.34 20.74 10.02
C ALA A 191 10.98 19.27 9.69
N LEU A 192 9.77 19.00 9.19
CA LEU A 192 9.33 17.68 8.74
C LEU A 192 9.31 17.51 7.22
N LEU A 193 9.79 18.49 6.46
CA LEU A 193 9.94 18.34 5.01
C LEU A 193 11.12 17.41 4.73
N TRP A 194 10.86 16.32 4.01
CA TRP A 194 11.85 15.30 3.70
C TRP A 194 13.06 15.88 2.95
N THR A 195 12.85 16.84 2.05
CA THR A 195 13.94 17.51 1.35
C THR A 195 14.89 18.24 2.31
N HIS A 196 14.35 19.03 3.24
CA HIS A 196 15.16 19.76 4.22
C HIS A 196 15.88 18.78 5.15
N LEU A 197 15.17 17.74 5.63
CA LEU A 197 15.76 16.68 6.44
C LEU A 197 16.90 15.96 5.73
N ASN A 198 16.77 15.70 4.43
CA ASN A 198 17.80 15.03 3.65
C ASN A 198 19.04 15.91 3.45
N ASP A 199 18.87 17.23 3.36
CA ASP A 199 19.98 18.19 3.21
C ASP A 199 20.80 18.30 4.49
N VAL A 200 20.16 18.32 5.66
CA VAL A 200 20.83 18.43 6.97
C VAL A 200 21.05 17.10 7.68
N LYS A 201 20.82 15.96 7.02
CA LYS A 201 20.83 14.64 7.69
C LYS A 201 22.11 14.33 8.45
N GLY A 202 23.26 14.83 8.00
CA GLY A 202 24.55 14.64 8.68
C GLY A 202 24.72 15.47 9.97
N GLU A 203 23.85 16.45 10.21
CA GLU A 203 23.84 17.31 11.39
C GLU A 203 22.82 16.85 12.44
N LEU A 204 21.92 15.92 12.06
CA LEU A 204 20.91 15.38 12.96
C LEU A 204 21.54 14.49 14.02
N GLU A 205 21.04 14.58 15.26
CA GLU A 205 21.62 13.83 16.39
C GLU A 205 21.48 12.30 16.18
N PRO A 206 22.60 11.56 16.10
CA PRO A 206 22.57 10.15 15.69
C PRO A 206 21.78 9.23 16.63
N THR A 207 21.81 9.46 17.94
CA THR A 207 21.16 8.58 18.92
C THR A 207 19.63 8.64 18.78
N VAL A 208 19.09 9.85 18.67
CA VAL A 208 17.67 10.10 18.46
C VAL A 208 17.21 9.55 17.12
N LEU A 209 18.01 9.71 16.05
CA LEU A 209 17.68 9.16 14.73
C LEU A 209 17.71 7.62 14.71
N GLY A 210 18.67 7.00 15.39
CA GLY A 210 18.73 5.55 15.55
C GLY A 210 17.48 5.01 16.25
N LEU A 211 17.05 5.65 17.35
CA LEU A 211 15.81 5.30 18.05
C LEU A 211 14.57 5.57 17.20
N ALA A 212 14.50 6.73 16.52
CA ALA A 212 13.43 7.07 15.62
C ALA A 212 13.26 6.00 14.54
N PHE A 213 14.35 5.51 13.96
CA PHE A 213 14.30 4.47 12.95
C PHE A 213 13.70 3.17 13.46
N VAL A 214 14.02 2.74 14.69
CA VAL A 214 13.45 1.51 15.27
C VAL A 214 11.92 1.63 15.33
N PHE A 215 11.40 2.76 15.80
CA PHE A 215 9.96 3.00 15.87
C PHE A 215 9.31 3.15 14.50
N LEU A 216 9.96 3.84 13.55
CA LEU A 216 9.50 3.96 12.16
C LEU A 216 9.49 2.60 11.46
N LEU A 217 10.52 1.78 11.65
CA LEU A 217 10.63 0.44 11.08
C LEU A 217 9.58 -0.50 11.67
N VAL A 218 9.36 -0.51 12.98
CA VAL A 218 8.30 -1.32 13.59
C VAL A 218 6.93 -0.84 13.11
N GLY A 219 6.71 0.47 13.06
CA GLY A 219 5.41 1.02 12.71
C GLY A 219 5.04 0.84 11.24
N TYR A 220 5.86 1.36 10.32
CA TYR A 220 5.64 1.15 8.89
C TYR A 220 5.91 -0.31 8.49
N GLY A 221 6.82 -1.03 9.16
CA GLY A 221 7.03 -2.46 8.94
C GLY A 221 5.82 -3.31 9.29
N THR A 222 5.00 -2.89 10.25
CA THR A 222 3.67 -3.50 10.49
C THR A 222 2.81 -3.36 9.23
N LYS A 223 2.76 -2.16 8.62
CA LYS A 223 2.01 -1.91 7.38
C LYS A 223 2.60 -2.61 6.14
N VAL A 224 3.92 -2.80 6.09
CA VAL A 224 4.58 -3.63 5.07
C VAL A 224 4.18 -5.11 5.24
N GLY A 225 3.78 -5.51 6.45
CA GLY A 225 3.50 -6.90 6.78
C GLY A 225 4.76 -7.71 7.06
N LEU A 226 5.78 -7.10 7.68
CA LEU A 226 6.99 -7.80 8.11
C LEU A 226 6.70 -8.70 9.32
N ALA A 227 7.34 -9.86 9.39
CA ALA A 227 7.30 -10.70 10.57
C ALA A 227 8.08 -10.04 11.72
N PRO A 228 7.58 -10.13 12.98
CA PRO A 228 6.42 -10.89 13.45
C PRO A 228 5.07 -10.14 13.37
N LEU A 229 5.04 -8.92 12.81
CA LEU A 229 3.90 -7.99 12.82
C LEU A 229 2.85 -8.30 11.72
N HIS A 230 3.16 -9.23 10.82
CA HIS A 230 2.40 -9.61 9.63
C HIS A 230 0.99 -10.23 9.83
N ASN A 231 0.61 -10.62 11.06
CA ASN A 231 -0.58 -11.45 11.30
C ASN A 231 -1.92 -10.84 10.83
N TRP A 232 -2.00 -9.51 10.67
CA TRP A 232 -3.20 -8.87 10.12
C TRP A 232 -3.38 -9.15 8.62
N LEU A 233 -2.28 -9.36 7.88
CA LEU A 233 -2.27 -9.36 6.42
C LEU A 233 -3.05 -10.56 5.85
N PRO A 234 -2.80 -11.82 6.27
CA PRO A 234 -3.54 -12.97 5.77
C PRO A 234 -5.05 -12.89 6.05
N ASP A 235 -5.43 -12.44 7.24
CA ASP A 235 -6.83 -12.33 7.64
C ASP A 235 -7.56 -11.23 6.83
N ALA A 236 -6.92 -10.08 6.62
CA ALA A 236 -7.49 -8.99 5.82
C ALA A 236 -7.72 -9.39 4.35
N HIS A 237 -6.79 -10.16 3.75
CA HIS A 237 -6.94 -10.64 2.38
C HIS A 237 -8.00 -11.72 2.22
N ALA A 238 -8.12 -12.64 3.18
CA ALA A 238 -9.07 -13.75 3.13
C ALA A 238 -10.52 -13.24 3.19
N GLU A 239 -10.78 -12.35 4.14
CA GLU A 239 -12.13 -11.89 4.44
C GLU A 239 -12.56 -10.67 3.62
N GLY A 240 -11.60 -9.90 3.10
CA GLY A 240 -11.88 -8.76 2.25
C GLY A 240 -12.43 -9.14 0.87
N PRO A 241 -13.18 -8.23 0.21
CA PRO A 241 -13.53 -8.39 -1.20
C PRO A 241 -12.26 -8.53 -2.05
N THR A 242 -12.26 -9.45 -3.01
CA THR A 242 -11.03 -9.74 -3.77
C THR A 242 -10.41 -8.54 -4.50
N PRO A 243 -11.18 -7.59 -5.07
CA PRO A 243 -10.58 -6.37 -5.61
C PRO A 243 -9.77 -5.58 -4.57
N ILE A 244 -10.21 -5.59 -3.30
CA ILE A 244 -9.48 -4.90 -2.23
C ILE A 244 -8.19 -5.65 -1.92
N SER A 245 -8.22 -6.98 -1.90
CA SER A 245 -7.01 -7.80 -1.77
C SER A 245 -5.96 -7.50 -2.84
N ALA A 246 -6.37 -7.23 -4.09
CA ALA A 246 -5.44 -6.83 -5.15
C ALA A 246 -4.74 -5.50 -4.85
N VAL A 247 -5.50 -4.44 -4.49
CA VAL A 247 -4.88 -3.14 -4.16
C VAL A 247 -4.10 -3.16 -2.85
N LEU A 248 -4.49 -3.96 -1.86
CA LEU A 248 -3.74 -4.08 -0.62
C LEU A 248 -2.35 -4.68 -0.88
N SER A 249 -2.26 -5.73 -1.70
CA SER A 249 -0.97 -6.33 -2.05
C SER A 249 -0.15 -5.46 -2.99
N GLY A 250 -0.77 -4.85 -4.00
CA GLY A 250 -0.05 -4.09 -5.03
C GLY A 250 0.27 -2.63 -4.68
N LEU A 251 -0.47 -2.00 -3.77
CA LEU A 251 -0.30 -0.59 -3.40
C LEU A 251 0.17 -0.44 -1.96
N LEU A 252 -0.62 -0.93 -0.99
CA LEU A 252 -0.43 -0.59 0.42
C LEU A 252 0.97 -0.90 0.91
N LEU A 253 1.42 -2.14 0.64
CA LEU A 253 2.69 -2.65 1.13
C LEU A 253 3.88 -1.87 0.55
N ASN A 254 3.80 -1.50 -0.74
CA ASN A 254 4.84 -0.73 -1.42
C ASN A 254 5.02 0.68 -0.85
N VAL A 255 3.92 1.37 -0.56
CA VAL A 255 3.99 2.74 0.00
C VAL A 255 4.47 2.71 1.45
N ALA A 256 4.11 1.68 2.22
CA ALA A 256 4.68 1.47 3.54
C ALA A 256 6.20 1.22 3.48
N LEU A 257 6.65 0.41 2.52
CA LEU A 257 8.08 0.14 2.31
C LEU A 257 8.82 1.40 1.83
N TYR A 258 8.19 2.21 0.97
CA TYR A 258 8.70 3.51 0.56
C TYR A 258 8.99 4.42 1.76
N ALA A 259 8.08 4.48 2.75
CA ALA A 259 8.29 5.26 3.96
C ALA A 259 9.50 4.77 4.77
N VAL A 260 9.67 3.45 4.89
CA VAL A 260 10.84 2.83 5.55
C VAL A 260 12.14 3.15 4.80
N VAL A 261 12.13 3.06 3.47
CA VAL A 261 13.31 3.36 2.64
C VAL A 261 13.70 4.84 2.75
N ARG A 262 12.73 5.76 2.74
CA ARG A 262 12.98 7.20 2.97
C ARG A 262 13.57 7.47 4.35
N ALA A 263 13.07 6.80 5.38
CA ALA A 263 13.60 6.89 6.74
C ALA A 263 15.02 6.32 6.84
N LYS A 264 15.31 5.20 6.14
CA LYS A 264 16.64 4.59 6.07
C LYS A 264 17.68 5.61 5.60
N VAL A 265 17.39 6.34 4.51
CA VAL A 265 18.31 7.34 3.95
C VAL A 265 18.66 8.45 4.95
N LEU A 266 17.68 8.92 5.72
CA LEU A 266 17.90 9.95 6.73
C LEU A 266 18.80 9.44 7.87
N VAL A 267 18.50 8.23 8.35
CA VAL A 267 19.16 7.63 9.52
C VAL A 267 20.58 7.21 9.20
N GLU A 268 20.83 6.56 8.07
CA GLU A 268 22.21 6.22 7.68
C GLU A 268 23.04 7.47 7.39
N GLY A 269 22.42 8.53 6.87
CA GLY A 269 23.06 9.84 6.73
C GLY A 269 23.48 10.48 8.05
N ALA A 270 22.64 10.36 9.09
CA ALA A 270 22.93 10.88 10.43
C ALA A 270 23.96 10.02 11.19
N LEU A 271 23.82 8.69 11.14
CA LEU A 271 24.68 7.78 11.89
C LEU A 271 26.04 7.55 11.22
N GLY A 272 26.13 7.70 9.90
CA GLY A 272 27.31 7.29 9.13
C GLY A 272 27.58 5.78 9.15
N THR A 273 26.58 4.96 9.49
CA THR A 273 26.68 3.50 9.58
C THR A 273 25.53 2.81 8.85
N HIS A 274 25.70 1.53 8.52
CA HIS A 274 24.68 0.69 7.89
C HIS A 274 23.64 0.12 8.89
N PHE A 275 23.37 0.82 9.98
CA PHE A 275 22.49 0.35 11.06
C PHE A 275 21.06 0.06 10.56
N ALA A 276 20.48 1.01 9.83
CA ALA A 276 19.13 0.88 9.30
C ALA A 276 19.01 -0.25 8.28
N GLY A 277 19.99 -0.35 7.36
CA GLY A 277 20.07 -1.45 6.40
C GLY A 277 20.18 -2.82 7.06
N ASN A 278 20.98 -2.96 8.13
CA ASN A 278 21.12 -4.21 8.88
C ASN A 278 19.79 -4.66 9.51
N LEU A 279 19.02 -3.74 10.09
CA LEU A 279 17.69 -4.05 10.63
C LEU A 279 16.73 -4.47 9.52
N MET A 280 16.69 -3.75 8.40
CA MET A 280 15.85 -4.11 7.25
C MET A 280 16.20 -5.50 6.70
N MET A 281 17.49 -5.86 6.61
CA MET A 281 17.91 -7.20 6.24
C MET A 281 17.44 -8.25 7.25
N GLY A 282 17.59 -7.98 8.56
CA GLY A 282 17.16 -8.91 9.61
C GLY A 282 15.65 -9.19 9.56
N PHE A 283 14.82 -8.14 9.53
CA PHE A 283 13.37 -8.28 9.44
C PHE A 283 12.91 -8.86 8.09
N GLY A 284 13.59 -8.51 7.00
CA GLY A 284 13.33 -9.05 5.67
C GLY A 284 13.54 -10.56 5.63
N LEU A 285 14.71 -11.03 6.10
CA LEU A 285 15.04 -12.45 6.15
C LEU A 285 14.10 -13.22 7.08
N LEU A 286 13.81 -12.67 8.26
CA LEU A 286 12.83 -13.28 9.19
C LEU A 286 11.47 -13.44 8.52
N SER A 287 11.00 -12.43 7.78
CA SER A 287 9.72 -12.47 7.08
C SER A 287 9.67 -13.56 6.02
N VAL A 288 10.75 -13.73 5.24
CA VAL A 288 10.86 -14.81 4.25
C VAL A 288 10.78 -16.17 4.91
N VAL A 289 11.57 -16.39 5.98
CA VAL A 289 11.59 -17.67 6.69
C VAL A 289 10.22 -18.00 7.29
N VAL A 290 9.60 -17.05 7.99
CA VAL A 290 8.27 -17.24 8.61
C VAL A 290 7.21 -17.50 7.55
N ALA A 291 7.20 -16.75 6.46
CA ALA A 291 6.24 -16.93 5.38
C ALA A 291 6.40 -18.29 4.69
N ALA A 292 7.62 -18.74 4.43
CA ALA A 292 7.90 -20.03 3.78
C ALA A 292 7.30 -21.21 4.57
N PHE A 293 7.46 -21.23 5.90
CA PHE A 293 6.86 -22.27 6.74
C PHE A 293 5.33 -22.19 6.75
N LEU A 294 4.76 -21.00 6.89
CA LEU A 294 3.30 -20.82 6.99
C LEU A 294 2.57 -21.08 5.67
N LEU A 295 3.19 -20.77 4.54
CA LEU A 295 2.63 -20.95 3.20
C LEU A 295 2.36 -22.43 2.89
N SER A 296 3.27 -23.32 3.29
CA SER A 296 3.17 -24.78 3.04
C SER A 296 1.92 -25.44 3.63
N ARG A 297 1.28 -24.82 4.62
CA ARG A 297 0.11 -25.37 5.33
C ARG A 297 -1.20 -24.65 5.00
N GLN A 298 -1.19 -23.66 4.11
CA GLN A 298 -2.42 -22.93 3.77
C GLN A 298 -3.32 -23.79 2.91
N LYS A 299 -4.61 -23.79 3.24
CA LYS A 299 -5.68 -24.45 2.46
C LYS A 299 -6.58 -23.47 1.71
N ASP A 300 -6.59 -22.22 2.18
CA ASP A 300 -7.34 -21.13 1.58
C ASP A 300 -6.46 -20.41 0.54
N ILE A 301 -6.99 -20.25 -0.67
CA ILE A 301 -6.25 -19.69 -1.79
C ILE A 301 -5.88 -18.21 -1.57
N LYS A 302 -6.74 -17.42 -0.93
CA LYS A 302 -6.45 -16.01 -0.66
C LYS A 302 -5.41 -15.87 0.45
N ARG A 303 -5.51 -16.69 1.51
CA ARG A 303 -4.49 -16.74 2.57
C ARG A 303 -3.13 -17.16 2.03
N LEU A 304 -3.09 -18.15 1.12
CA LEU A 304 -1.86 -18.58 0.45
C LEU A 304 -1.15 -17.39 -0.22
N PHE A 305 -1.86 -16.65 -1.07
CA PHE A 305 -1.27 -15.51 -1.76
C PHE A 305 -0.97 -14.32 -0.85
N ALA A 306 -1.66 -14.17 0.28
CA ALA A 306 -1.34 -13.20 1.31
C ALA A 306 -0.03 -13.53 2.03
N TYR A 307 0.21 -14.79 2.42
CA TYR A 307 1.49 -15.21 3.00
C TYR A 307 2.64 -15.10 2.00
N SER A 308 2.41 -15.43 0.73
CA SER A 308 3.40 -15.15 -0.31
C SER A 308 3.68 -13.65 -0.44
N SER A 309 2.73 -12.77 -0.11
CA SER A 309 3.00 -11.33 -0.07
C SER A 309 3.92 -10.94 1.09
N VAL A 310 3.77 -11.55 2.27
CA VAL A 310 4.73 -11.42 3.39
C VAL A 310 6.15 -11.82 2.95
N GLU A 311 6.26 -12.95 2.24
CA GLU A 311 7.54 -13.43 1.70
C GLU A 311 8.17 -12.42 0.73
N HIS A 312 7.42 -11.98 -0.28
CA HIS A 312 7.94 -11.04 -1.27
C HIS A 312 8.27 -9.67 -0.68
N MET A 313 7.48 -9.15 0.27
CA MET A 313 7.82 -7.92 0.98
C MET A 313 9.07 -8.09 1.83
N GLY A 314 9.29 -9.28 2.41
CA GLY A 314 10.54 -9.63 3.08
C GLY A 314 11.75 -9.57 2.15
N LEU A 315 11.65 -10.14 0.95
CA LEU A 315 12.69 -10.09 -0.09
C LEU A 315 13.02 -8.66 -0.52
N MET A 316 12.00 -7.83 -0.78
CA MET A 316 12.21 -6.42 -1.15
C MET A 316 12.86 -5.65 -0.01
N THR A 317 12.39 -5.86 1.23
CA THR A 317 12.95 -5.19 2.42
C THR A 317 14.41 -5.58 2.64
N PHE A 318 14.75 -6.84 2.41
CA PHE A 318 16.14 -7.31 2.43
C PHE A 318 16.99 -6.63 1.34
N ALA A 319 16.47 -6.53 0.11
CA ALA A 319 17.16 -5.89 -1.01
C ALA A 319 17.42 -4.40 -0.76
N PHE A 320 16.42 -3.64 -0.31
CA PHE A 320 16.63 -2.24 0.09
C PHE A 320 17.50 -2.11 1.33
N GLY A 321 17.48 -3.11 2.22
CA GLY A 321 18.37 -3.22 3.36
C GLY A 321 19.83 -3.27 2.95
N MET A 322 20.20 -4.16 2.01
CA MET A 322 21.57 -4.25 1.47
C MET A 322 22.08 -2.94 0.87
N GLY A 323 21.20 -2.16 0.23
CA GLY A 323 21.58 -0.89 -0.38
C GLY A 323 22.48 -1.04 -1.62
N GLY A 324 22.94 0.10 -2.14
CA GLY A 324 23.70 0.15 -3.39
C GLY A 324 22.83 0.05 -4.65
N ALA A 325 23.40 0.39 -5.80
CA ALA A 325 22.65 0.53 -7.05
C ALA A 325 21.98 -0.78 -7.51
N LEU A 326 22.70 -1.91 -7.44
CA LEU A 326 22.20 -3.20 -7.91
C LEU A 326 21.07 -3.73 -7.02
N ALA A 327 21.22 -3.71 -5.70
CA ALA A 327 20.18 -4.20 -4.80
C ALA A 327 18.94 -3.29 -4.81
N THR A 328 19.13 -1.97 -4.95
CA THR A 328 18.02 -1.01 -5.11
C THR A 328 17.27 -1.27 -6.41
N PHE A 329 17.97 -1.49 -7.53
CA PHE A 329 17.34 -1.86 -8.80
C PHE A 329 16.57 -3.20 -8.68
N ALA A 330 17.18 -4.21 -8.07
CA ALA A 330 16.52 -5.49 -7.83
C ALA A 330 15.25 -5.33 -6.97
N GLY A 331 15.32 -4.52 -5.91
CA GLY A 331 14.16 -4.19 -5.05
C GLY A 331 13.03 -3.51 -5.84
N LEU A 332 13.35 -2.51 -6.67
CA LEU A 332 12.38 -1.80 -7.51
C LEU A 332 11.76 -2.70 -8.58
N LEU A 333 12.57 -3.53 -9.24
CA LEU A 333 12.08 -4.51 -10.21
C LEU A 333 11.14 -5.51 -9.54
N HIS A 334 11.53 -6.02 -8.38
CA HIS A 334 10.73 -6.96 -7.60
C HIS A 334 9.42 -6.32 -7.11
N MET A 335 9.43 -5.06 -6.65
CA MET A 335 8.22 -4.28 -6.34
C MET A 335 7.29 -4.18 -7.57
N THR A 336 7.84 -3.89 -8.75
CA THR A 336 7.07 -3.79 -10.00
C THR A 336 6.37 -5.11 -10.31
N VAL A 337 7.15 -6.18 -10.41
CA VAL A 337 6.65 -7.50 -10.80
C VAL A 337 5.68 -8.03 -9.76
N HIS A 338 5.97 -7.85 -8.46
CA HIS A 338 5.05 -8.23 -7.40
C HIS A 338 3.69 -7.55 -7.55
N SER A 339 3.68 -6.24 -7.78
CA SER A 339 2.43 -5.46 -7.87
C SER A 339 1.57 -5.89 -9.04
N LEU A 340 2.19 -6.11 -10.20
CA LEU A 340 1.49 -6.56 -11.41
C LEU A 340 1.00 -8.00 -11.26
N THR A 341 1.88 -8.91 -10.86
CA THR A 341 1.57 -10.34 -10.74
C THR A 341 0.56 -10.61 -9.63
N LYS A 342 0.69 -10.00 -8.45
CA LYS A 342 -0.28 -10.19 -7.36
C LYS A 342 -1.65 -9.66 -7.71
N SER A 343 -1.73 -8.51 -8.35
CA SER A 343 -3.02 -7.96 -8.78
C SER A 343 -3.70 -8.90 -9.78
N ALA A 344 -2.96 -9.38 -10.78
CA ALA A 344 -3.47 -10.34 -11.77
C ALA A 344 -3.92 -11.65 -11.12
N ILE A 345 -3.11 -12.22 -10.22
CA ILE A 345 -3.44 -13.44 -9.48
C ILE A 345 -4.70 -13.24 -8.64
N PHE A 346 -4.83 -12.13 -7.89
CA PHE A 346 -6.05 -11.87 -7.12
C PHE A 346 -7.28 -11.72 -8.04
N PHE A 347 -7.14 -11.20 -9.26
CA PHE A 347 -8.26 -11.20 -10.21
C PHE A 347 -8.65 -12.62 -10.64
N ALA A 348 -7.67 -13.49 -10.92
CA ALA A 348 -7.93 -14.89 -11.28
C ALA A 348 -8.56 -15.66 -10.10
N VAL A 349 -7.99 -15.54 -8.90
CA VAL A 349 -8.51 -16.10 -7.65
C VAL A 349 -9.92 -15.60 -7.35
N GLY A 350 -10.21 -14.32 -7.62
CA GLY A 350 -11.53 -13.74 -7.41
C GLY A 350 -12.59 -14.38 -8.29
N HIS A 351 -12.30 -14.59 -9.57
CA HIS A 351 -13.21 -15.28 -10.47
C HIS A 351 -13.35 -16.77 -10.12
N ALA A 352 -12.25 -17.45 -9.81
CA ALA A 352 -12.26 -18.85 -9.39
C ALA A 352 -13.13 -19.05 -8.13
N ALA A 353 -12.92 -18.23 -7.09
CA ALA A 353 -13.69 -18.32 -5.85
C ALA A 353 -15.18 -18.01 -6.07
N GLN A 354 -15.52 -17.05 -6.93
CA GLN A 354 -16.92 -16.78 -7.28
C GLN A 354 -17.56 -17.92 -8.06
N LYS A 355 -16.83 -18.56 -8.98
CA LYS A 355 -17.32 -19.68 -9.79
C LYS A 355 -17.47 -20.97 -9.00
N SER A 356 -16.50 -21.30 -8.15
CA SER A 356 -16.52 -22.49 -7.30
C SER A 356 -17.34 -22.30 -6.03
N GLY A 357 -17.66 -21.06 -5.64
CA GLY A 357 -18.43 -20.74 -4.43
C GLY A 357 -17.65 -20.94 -3.12
N THR A 358 -16.35 -21.22 -3.19
CA THR A 358 -15.46 -21.55 -2.07
C THR A 358 -14.07 -20.96 -2.29
N GLN A 359 -13.36 -20.73 -1.18
CA GLN A 359 -11.94 -20.31 -1.18
C GLN A 359 -10.99 -21.48 -0.86
N ILE A 360 -11.54 -22.65 -0.53
CA ILE A 360 -10.77 -23.85 -0.19
C ILE A 360 -10.20 -24.47 -1.46
N MET A 361 -8.87 -24.53 -1.55
CA MET A 361 -8.17 -24.98 -2.75
C MET A 361 -8.54 -26.41 -3.17
N GLU A 362 -8.77 -27.30 -2.21
CA GLU A 362 -9.16 -28.69 -2.46
C GLU A 362 -10.50 -28.79 -3.20
N ASP A 363 -11.37 -27.79 -3.10
CA ASP A 363 -12.71 -27.77 -3.72
C ASP A 363 -12.75 -26.97 -5.04
N ILE A 364 -11.65 -26.32 -5.42
CA ILE A 364 -11.53 -25.58 -6.68
C ILE A 364 -10.95 -26.53 -7.75
N LYS A 365 -11.82 -27.22 -8.50
CA LYS A 365 -11.43 -28.22 -9.52
C LYS A 365 -12.02 -27.92 -10.90
N GLY A 366 -11.40 -28.47 -11.94
CA GLY A 366 -11.96 -28.46 -13.31
C GLY A 366 -11.95 -27.09 -14.01
N LEU A 367 -11.21 -26.09 -13.49
CA LEU A 367 -11.16 -24.76 -14.09
C LEU A 367 -10.50 -24.73 -15.47
N MET A 368 -9.50 -25.58 -15.72
CA MET A 368 -8.86 -25.65 -17.05
C MET A 368 -9.83 -26.09 -18.16
N GLU A 369 -10.85 -26.88 -17.83
CA GLU A 369 -11.87 -27.36 -18.79
C GLU A 369 -13.09 -26.42 -18.83
N SER A 370 -13.62 -26.05 -17.66
CA SER A 370 -14.85 -25.26 -17.55
C SER A 370 -14.65 -23.75 -17.79
N ASN A 371 -13.46 -23.23 -17.51
CA ASN A 371 -13.11 -21.83 -17.73
C ASN A 371 -11.60 -21.65 -17.99
N PRO A 372 -11.11 -22.02 -19.19
CA PRO A 372 -9.69 -22.09 -19.49
C PRO A 372 -8.94 -20.80 -19.15
N THR A 373 -9.50 -19.63 -19.44
CA THR A 373 -8.85 -18.34 -19.15
C THR A 373 -8.57 -18.10 -17.66
N ILE A 374 -9.43 -18.60 -16.78
CA ILE A 374 -9.19 -18.55 -15.32
C ILE A 374 -8.18 -19.63 -14.95
N GLY A 375 -8.32 -20.84 -15.51
CA GLY A 375 -7.45 -21.97 -15.23
C GLY A 375 -5.98 -21.74 -15.64
N TRP A 376 -5.72 -21.06 -16.75
CA TRP A 376 -4.37 -20.69 -17.19
C TRP A 376 -3.79 -19.49 -16.42
N GLY A 377 -4.65 -18.66 -15.81
CA GLY A 377 -4.25 -17.48 -15.06
C GLY A 377 -3.93 -17.75 -13.59
N LEU A 378 -4.32 -18.92 -13.07
CA LEU A 378 -3.95 -19.45 -11.76
C LEU A 378 -2.75 -20.39 -11.90
#